data_AF-A0AA40WGJ7-F1
#
_entry.id   AF-A0AA40WGJ7-F1
#
_cell.length_a   1.000
_cell.length_b   1.000
_cell.length_c   1.000
_cell.angle_alpha   90.00
_cell.angle_beta   90.00
_cell.angle_gamma   90.00
#
_symmetry.space_group_name_H-M   'P 1'
#
loop_
_entity.id
_entity.type
_entity.pdbx_description
1 polymer ?
#
loop_
_entity_poly.entity_id
_entity_poly.type
_entity_poly.pdbx_seq_one_letter_code
_entity_poly.pdbx_strand_id
1 'polypeptide(L)'
;SSFRDKDHQIEGHGSPDVYSQIWLLKIRYGLTDRLELSTVGSYINNKRDNLSPEHIEGMGDKEGGGNYDLMSQRRGDPFWVTVGGAVFLHTGQDGDNHWPGNSAWGGRVTLTLTKLFTPNIKGDMGVVYQGPSERGNEDVKRGNEFQWNNQVRYM
;
A
#
# COMPACT_ATOMS: atom_id res chain seq x y z
N SER A 1 -10.82 29.02 11.46
CA SER A 1 -11.27 29.00 10.07
C SER A 1 -12.36 27.95 9.95
N SER A 2 -13.49 28.33 9.36
CA SER A 2 -14.75 27.58 9.33
C SER A 2 -14.66 26.43 8.32
N PHE A 3 -15.28 25.28 8.64
CA PHE A 3 -15.46 24.14 7.73
C PHE A 3 -16.17 24.48 6.39
N ARG A 4 -16.68 25.71 6.24
CA ARG A 4 -17.35 26.21 5.02
C ARG A 4 -16.40 26.60 3.87
N ASP A 5 -15.11 26.78 4.11
CA ASP A 5 -14.16 27.10 3.02
C ASP A 5 -13.72 25.86 2.21
N LYS A 6 -14.11 24.64 2.64
CA LYS A 6 -13.78 23.40 1.94
C LYS A 6 -14.88 22.91 0.98
N ASP A 7 -15.96 23.67 0.82
CA ASP A 7 -17.04 23.39 -0.14
C ASP A 7 -16.71 23.82 -1.57
N HIS A 8 -15.51 24.36 -1.84
CA HIS A 8 -14.97 24.42 -3.20
C HIS A 8 -14.38 23.07 -3.61
N GLN A 9 -15.17 22.00 -3.45
CA GLN A 9 -14.96 20.79 -4.21
C GLN A 9 -15.30 21.18 -5.66
N ILE A 10 -14.25 21.36 -6.45
CA ILE A 10 -14.27 21.84 -7.83
C ILE A 10 -15.46 21.21 -8.57
N GLU A 11 -16.42 22.05 -8.98
CA GLU A 11 -17.50 21.71 -9.91
C GLU A 11 -16.90 21.38 -11.28
N GLY A 12 -16.24 20.23 -11.37
CA GLY A 12 -15.69 19.69 -12.60
C GLY A 12 -16.78 19.01 -13.39
N HIS A 13 -17.45 19.75 -14.27
CA HIS A 13 -18.22 19.16 -15.36
C HIS A 13 -17.23 18.60 -16.41
N GLY A 14 -16.71 17.40 -16.18
CA GLY A 14 -15.74 16.72 -17.03
C GLY A 14 -15.96 15.21 -17.11
N SER A 15 -15.49 14.58 -18.20
CA SER A 15 -15.54 13.12 -18.40
C SER A 15 -14.82 12.41 -17.24
N PRO A 16 -15.32 11.28 -16.73
CA PRO A 16 -14.70 10.56 -15.60
C PRO A 16 -13.38 9.86 -15.96
N ASP A 17 -12.80 10.16 -17.13
CA ASP A 17 -11.60 9.52 -17.64
C ASP A 17 -10.36 10.01 -16.89
N VAL A 18 -9.87 9.14 -16.00
CA VAL A 18 -8.65 9.36 -15.23
C VAL A 18 -7.57 8.43 -15.78
N TYR A 19 -6.49 9.01 -16.31
CA TYR A 19 -5.29 8.26 -16.63
C TYR A 19 -4.37 8.27 -15.42
N SER A 20 -4.03 7.09 -14.89
CA SER A 20 -3.13 6.96 -13.75
C SER A 20 -2.01 5.99 -14.08
N GLN A 21 -0.77 6.46 -13.96
CA GLN A 21 0.45 5.68 -14.12
C GLN A 21 1.24 5.71 -12.82
N ILE A 22 1.58 4.52 -12.30
CA ILE A 22 2.32 4.36 -11.06
C ILE A 22 3.59 3.55 -11.34
N TRP A 23 4.73 4.13 -11.02
CA TRP A 23 6.03 3.48 -11.06
C TRP A 23 6.43 3.07 -9.66
N LEU A 24 6.81 1.80 -9.47
CA LEU A 24 7.15 1.24 -8.17
C LEU A 24 8.59 0.74 -8.18
N LEU A 25 9.41 1.26 -7.25
CA LEU A 25 10.74 0.72 -6.96
C LEU A 25 10.67 -0.07 -5.65
N LYS A 26 10.78 -1.40 -5.74
CA LYS A 26 10.81 -2.29 -4.57
C LYS A 26 12.19 -2.91 -4.40
N ILE A 27 12.82 -2.64 -3.26
CA ILE A 27 14.07 -3.26 -2.84
C ILE A 27 13.75 -4.25 -1.73
N ARG A 28 14.33 -5.46 -1.81
CA ARG A 28 14.20 -6.50 -0.79
C ARG A 28 15.57 -7.04 -0.44
N TYR A 29 15.78 -7.33 0.84
CA TYR A 29 17.03 -7.88 1.34
C TYR A 29 16.76 -8.96 2.39
N GLY A 30 17.15 -10.20 2.08
CA GLY A 30 17.06 -11.32 3.00
C GLY A 30 18.23 -11.29 3.98
N LEU A 31 17.97 -10.96 5.24
CA LEU A 31 18.99 -11.04 6.30
C LEU A 31 19.26 -12.48 6.71
N THR A 32 18.22 -13.33 6.67
CA THR A 32 18.28 -14.77 6.96
C THR A 32 17.23 -15.49 6.11
N ASP A 33 17.23 -16.82 6.13
CA ASP A 33 16.19 -17.66 5.50
C ASP A 33 14.76 -17.38 6.01
N ARG A 34 14.60 -16.61 7.08
CA ARG A 34 13.30 -16.28 7.70
C ARG A 34 13.01 -14.80 7.81
N LEU A 35 13.97 -13.92 7.53
CA LEU A 35 13.83 -12.48 7.77
C LEU A 35 14.18 -11.73 6.48
N GLU A 36 13.18 -11.05 5.92
CA GLU A 36 13.30 -10.17 4.77
C GLU A 36 13.01 -8.74 5.20
N LEU A 37 13.90 -7.80 4.86
CA LEU A 37 13.59 -6.37 4.90
C LEU A 37 13.21 -5.90 3.51
N SER A 38 12.30 -4.94 3.41
CA SER A 38 11.91 -4.35 2.14
C SER A 38 11.62 -2.87 2.27
N THR A 39 11.90 -2.13 1.20
CA THR A 39 11.44 -0.76 1.05
C THR A 39 10.82 -0.57 -0.33
N VAL A 40 9.76 0.21 -0.39
CA VAL A 40 9.03 0.52 -1.62
C VAL A 40 8.92 2.03 -1.74
N GLY A 41 9.40 2.57 -2.86
CA GLY A 41 9.12 3.93 -3.27
C GLY A 41 8.18 3.93 -4.47
N SER A 42 7.30 4.91 -4.55
CA SER A 42 6.41 5.08 -5.69
C SER A 42 6.59 6.45 -6.34
N TYR A 43 6.38 6.51 -7.65
CA TYR A 43 6.23 7.75 -8.40
C TYR A 43 4.92 7.67 -9.17
N ILE A 44 4.03 8.62 -8.94
CA ILE A 44 2.67 8.64 -9.46
C ILE A 44 2.56 9.77 -10.47
N ASN A 45 1.98 9.47 -11.62
CA ASN A 45 1.61 10.43 -12.64
C ASN A 45 0.11 10.22 -12.93
N ASN A 46 -0.71 11.21 -12.61
CA ASN A 46 -2.14 11.18 -12.79
C ASN A 46 -2.55 12.35 -13.70
N LYS A 47 -3.19 12.03 -14.81
CA LYS A 47 -3.80 12.99 -15.71
C LYS A 47 -5.32 12.85 -15.63
N ARG A 48 -6.01 13.96 -15.39
CA ARG A 48 -7.47 14.03 -15.34
C ARG A 48 -7.94 15.04 -16.37
N ASP A 49 -8.74 14.60 -17.33
CA ASP A 49 -9.26 15.49 -18.35
C ASP A 49 -10.33 16.42 -17.74
N ASN A 50 -10.23 17.73 -18.00
CA ASN A 50 -11.20 18.77 -17.56
C ASN A 50 -11.43 18.91 -16.04
N LEU A 51 -10.47 18.50 -15.21
CA LEU A 51 -10.42 18.82 -13.78
C LEU A 51 -9.17 19.66 -13.50
N SER A 52 -9.27 20.68 -12.65
CA SER A 52 -8.10 21.43 -12.19
C SER A 52 -7.60 20.84 -10.87
N PRO A 53 -6.32 20.48 -10.72
CA PRO A 53 -5.28 20.46 -11.76
C PRO A 53 -5.43 19.26 -12.71
N GLU A 54 -5.14 19.51 -13.99
CA GLU A 54 -5.24 18.53 -15.08
C GLU A 54 -4.16 17.44 -14.97
N HIS A 55 -3.04 17.77 -14.35
CA HIS A 55 -1.86 16.91 -14.21
C HIS A 55 -1.31 16.97 -12.79
N ILE A 56 -1.20 15.82 -12.14
CA ILE A 56 -0.60 15.66 -10.82
C ILE A 56 0.50 14.60 -10.94
N GLU A 57 1.75 15.03 -10.72
CA GLU A 57 2.90 14.12 -10.71
C GLU A 57 3.74 14.32 -9.46
N GLY A 58 4.32 13.22 -8.95
CA GLY A 58 5.30 13.31 -7.88
C GLY A 58 5.62 11.98 -7.21
N MET A 59 6.58 12.04 -6.29
CA MET A 59 6.96 10.90 -5.47
C MET A 59 5.89 10.64 -4.42
N GLY A 60 5.39 9.41 -4.34
CA GLY A 60 4.51 8.99 -3.27
C GLY A 60 5.27 8.63 -1.99
N ASP A 61 4.51 8.29 -0.95
CA ASP A 61 5.05 7.88 0.34
C ASP A 61 5.94 6.64 0.19
N LYS A 62 7.11 6.69 0.83
CA LYS A 62 7.98 5.53 0.94
C LYS A 62 7.47 4.62 2.03
N GLU A 63 7.47 3.32 1.75
CA GLU A 63 7.19 2.28 2.72
C GLU A 63 8.49 1.57 3.09
N GLY A 64 8.70 1.31 4.37
CA GLY A 64 9.79 0.49 4.88
C GLY A 64 9.23 -0.56 5.82
N GLY A 65 9.57 -1.83 5.61
CA GLY A 65 9.03 -2.92 6.40
C GLY A 65 9.87 -4.17 6.39
N GLY A 66 9.44 -5.17 7.13
CA GLY A 66 10.07 -6.47 7.18
C GLY A 66 9.02 -7.58 7.29
N ASN A 67 9.40 -8.75 6.78
CA ASN A 67 8.64 -9.98 6.87
C ASN A 67 9.47 -11.01 7.64
N TYR A 68 8.81 -11.72 8.54
CA TYR A 68 9.38 -12.81 9.31
C TYR A 68 8.57 -14.10 9.15
N ASP A 69 9.24 -15.16 8.76
CA ASP A 69 8.65 -16.49 8.64
C ASP A 69 8.63 -17.17 10.01
N LEU A 70 7.45 -17.19 10.63
CA LEU A 70 7.21 -17.89 11.89
C LEU A 70 7.39 -19.41 11.73
N MET A 71 6.91 -19.94 10.60
CA MET A 71 6.98 -21.37 10.30
C MET A 71 7.37 -21.54 8.84
N SER A 72 8.61 -21.91 8.57
CA SER A 72 9.09 -22.18 7.22
C SER A 72 8.89 -23.66 6.90
N GLN A 73 8.32 -23.97 5.74
CA GLN A 73 8.09 -25.35 5.30
C GLN A 73 9.42 -26.07 5.02
N ARG A 74 10.06 -26.60 6.07
CA ARG A 74 11.10 -27.63 5.89
C ARG A 74 10.39 -28.96 5.63
N ARG A 75 11.01 -29.82 4.81
CA ARG A 75 10.48 -31.14 4.36
C ARG A 75 9.70 -31.85 5.48
N GLY A 76 8.36 -31.73 5.46
CA GLY A 76 7.46 -32.34 6.45
C GLY A 76 6.40 -31.39 7.02
N ASP A 77 6.61 -30.07 7.02
CA ASP A 77 5.65 -29.14 7.64
C ASP A 77 4.43 -28.87 6.72
N PRO A 78 3.20 -28.91 7.25
CA PRO A 78 1.98 -28.84 6.44
C PRO A 78 1.59 -27.43 5.95
N PHE A 79 2.21 -26.37 6.46
CA PHE A 79 1.90 -24.98 6.10
C PHE A 79 3.07 -24.02 6.39
N TRP A 80 3.08 -22.87 5.73
CA TRP A 80 4.01 -21.76 5.92
C TRP A 80 3.26 -20.55 6.49
N VAL A 81 3.79 -19.94 7.55
CA VAL A 81 3.23 -18.70 8.13
C VAL A 81 4.29 -17.60 8.10
N THR A 82 3.92 -16.47 7.52
CA THR A 82 4.71 -15.24 7.51
C THR A 82 3.93 -14.14 8.19
N VAL A 83 4.58 -13.40 9.07
CA VAL A 83 4.10 -12.12 9.59
C VAL A 83 4.95 -11.01 9.03
N GLY A 84 4.33 -9.90 8.66
CA GLY A 84 5.03 -8.74 8.15
C GLY A 84 4.54 -7.46 8.78
N GLY A 85 5.43 -6.51 8.93
CA GLY A 85 5.13 -5.17 9.40
C GLY A 85 5.80 -4.16 8.49
N ALA A 86 5.10 -3.08 8.15
CA ALA A 86 5.67 -1.97 7.43
C ALA A 86 5.18 -0.64 8.00
N VAL A 87 6.00 0.39 7.82
CA VAL A 87 5.74 1.77 8.22
C VAL A 87 5.70 2.62 6.97
N PHE A 88 4.66 3.45 6.86
CA PHE A 88 4.54 4.46 5.83
C PHE A 88 5.22 5.75 6.30
N LEU A 89 6.14 6.27 5.49
CA LEU A 89 6.88 7.49 5.76
C LEU A 89 6.21 8.66 5.03
N HIS A 90 6.18 9.82 5.69
CA HIS A 90 5.66 11.08 5.15
C HIS A 90 6.60 11.74 4.11
N THR A 91 7.14 10.96 3.18
CA THR A 91 8.10 11.47 2.18
C THR A 91 7.45 11.89 0.87
N GLY A 92 6.13 11.74 0.76
CA GLY A 92 5.36 12.26 -0.37
C GLY A 92 5.36 13.78 -0.41
N GLN A 93 4.87 14.33 -1.52
CA GLN A 93 4.69 15.78 -1.67
C GLN A 93 3.36 16.23 -1.05
N ASP A 94 3.41 17.35 -0.32
CA ASP A 94 2.27 17.93 0.40
C ASP A 94 1.85 19.30 -0.19
N GLY A 95 0.56 19.66 -0.13
CA GLY A 95 0.06 20.98 -0.57
C GLY A 95 -1.34 21.00 -1.23
N ASP A 96 -1.96 22.19 -1.30
CA ASP A 96 -3.27 22.43 -1.94
C ASP A 96 -3.25 22.05 -3.42
N ASN A 97 -4.18 21.21 -3.87
CA ASN A 97 -4.25 20.60 -5.21
C ASN A 97 -3.20 19.51 -5.54
N HIS A 98 -2.51 18.90 -4.56
CA HIS A 98 -1.47 17.89 -4.84
C HIS A 98 -1.86 16.50 -4.31
N TRP A 99 -1.67 15.46 -5.13
CA TRP A 99 -1.60 14.07 -4.65
C TRP A 99 -0.40 13.34 -5.26
N PRO A 100 0.72 13.29 -4.53
CA PRO A 100 1.43 12.02 -4.39
C PRO A 100 1.98 11.87 -2.96
N GLY A 101 1.18 11.27 -2.09
CA GLY A 101 1.52 11.05 -0.68
C GLY A 101 0.29 11.23 0.20
N ASN A 102 0.14 10.42 1.25
CA ASN A 102 -0.84 10.64 2.30
C ASN A 102 -0.31 11.66 3.33
N SER A 103 0.97 12.06 3.27
CA SER A 103 1.62 12.96 4.24
C SER A 103 1.50 12.49 5.70
N ALA A 104 1.21 11.21 5.92
CA ALA A 104 0.90 10.70 7.24
C ALA A 104 1.77 9.49 7.54
N TRP A 105 2.26 9.45 8.78
CA TRP A 105 2.73 8.21 9.34
C TRP A 105 1.60 7.19 9.33
N GLY A 106 1.95 5.95 9.03
CA GLY A 106 1.01 4.85 9.12
C GLY A 106 1.74 3.54 9.28
N GLY A 107 0.95 2.50 9.52
CA GLY A 107 1.44 1.15 9.67
C GLY A 107 0.66 0.20 8.79
N ARG A 108 1.32 -0.89 8.41
CA ARG A 108 0.73 -2.07 7.82
C ARG A 108 1.19 -3.28 8.61
N VAL A 109 0.25 -4.13 8.97
CA VAL A 109 0.50 -5.47 9.49
C VAL A 109 -0.04 -6.46 8.48
N THR A 110 0.74 -7.49 8.19
CA THR A 110 0.38 -8.56 7.28
C THR A 110 0.55 -9.91 7.95
N LEU A 111 -0.37 -10.82 7.71
CA LEU A 111 -0.29 -12.22 8.09
C LEU A 111 -0.61 -13.04 6.85
N THR A 112 0.33 -13.88 6.44
CA THR A 112 0.16 -14.78 5.29
C THR A 112 0.29 -16.22 5.74
N LEU A 113 -0.70 -17.03 5.38
CA LEU A 113 -0.72 -18.48 5.54
C LEU A 113 -0.67 -19.09 4.14
N THR A 114 0.34 -19.92 3.89
CA THR A 114 0.44 -20.70 2.66
C THR A 114 0.34 -22.18 2.98
N LYS A 115 -0.40 -22.93 2.17
CA LYS A 115 -0.50 -24.39 2.28
C LYS A 115 -0.34 -25.05 0.92
N LEU A 116 0.51 -26.07 0.85
CA LEU A 116 0.54 -26.99 -0.27
C LEU A 116 -0.46 -28.12 0.00
N PHE A 117 -1.49 -28.22 -0.83
CA PHE A 117 -2.45 -29.32 -0.74
C PHE A 117 -1.92 -30.57 -1.45
N THR A 118 -1.24 -30.35 -2.57
CA THR A 118 -0.47 -31.35 -3.32
C THR A 118 0.79 -30.66 -3.84
N PRO A 119 1.79 -31.39 -4.39
CA PRO A 119 2.95 -30.77 -5.03
C PRO A 119 2.58 -29.77 -6.14
N ASN A 120 1.39 -29.89 -6.73
CA ASN A 120 0.94 -29.07 -7.87
C ASN A 120 -0.15 -28.05 -7.48
N ILE A 121 -0.69 -28.11 -6.26
CA ILE A 121 -1.77 -27.23 -5.81
C ILE A 121 -1.36 -26.51 -4.54
N LYS A 122 -1.32 -25.19 -4.63
CA LYS A 122 -1.00 -24.29 -3.53
C LYS A 122 -2.20 -23.40 -3.20
N GLY A 123 -2.47 -23.19 -1.91
CA GLY A 123 -3.38 -22.19 -1.40
C GLY A 123 -2.63 -21.13 -0.60
N ASP A 124 -3.02 -19.87 -0.77
CA ASP A 124 -2.51 -18.71 -0.05
C ASP A 124 -3.69 -17.97 0.58
N MET A 125 -3.56 -17.61 1.85
CA MET A 125 -4.46 -16.70 2.54
C MET A 125 -3.64 -15.57 3.12
N GLY A 126 -4.00 -14.34 2.81
CA GLY A 126 -3.35 -13.13 3.31
C GLY A 126 -4.35 -12.23 4.01
N VAL A 127 -4.02 -11.77 5.21
CA VAL A 127 -4.72 -10.69 5.91
C VAL A 127 -3.79 -9.50 6.00
N VAL A 128 -4.30 -8.33 5.61
CA VAL A 128 -3.57 -7.07 5.71
C VAL A 128 -4.45 -6.09 6.48
N TYR A 129 -3.88 -5.49 7.51
CA TYR A 129 -4.49 -4.38 8.21
C TYR A 129 -3.54 -3.19 8.08
N GLN A 130 -4.03 -2.08 7.55
CA GLN A 130 -3.23 -0.88 7.38
C GLN A 130 -4.03 0.37 7.71
N GLY A 131 -3.34 1.43 8.12
CA GLY A 131 -4.01 2.70 8.37
C GLY A 131 -3.01 3.80 8.71
N PRO A 132 -3.39 5.06 8.46
CA PRO A 132 -2.61 6.18 8.94
C PRO A 132 -2.77 6.33 10.46
N SER A 133 -1.66 6.61 11.13
CA SER A 133 -1.64 7.03 12.52
C SER A 133 -2.25 8.43 12.68
N GLU A 134 -1.98 9.30 11.71
CA GLU A 134 -2.23 10.74 11.79
C GLU A 134 -3.14 11.25 10.66
N ARG A 135 -3.52 12.52 10.75
CA ARG A 135 -4.21 13.22 9.66
C ARG A 135 -3.23 13.47 8.52
N GLY A 136 -3.65 13.21 7.30
CA GLY A 136 -2.82 13.35 6.11
C GLY A 136 -2.85 14.75 5.50
N ASN A 137 -2.38 14.84 4.26
CA ASN A 137 -2.16 16.09 3.50
C ASN A 137 -3.37 17.05 3.50
N GLU A 138 -4.60 16.53 3.53
CA GLU A 138 -5.83 17.33 3.51
C GLU A 138 -6.39 17.66 4.91
N ASP A 139 -5.60 17.38 5.95
CA ASP A 139 -5.97 17.49 7.37
C ASP A 139 -7.14 16.53 7.74
N VAL A 140 -7.30 15.48 6.94
CA VAL A 140 -8.30 14.41 7.08
C VAL A 140 -7.59 13.12 7.49
N LYS A 141 -8.14 12.42 8.49
CA LYS A 141 -7.68 11.08 8.85
C LYS A 141 -8.31 10.08 7.89
N ARG A 142 -7.50 9.44 7.03
CA ARG A 142 -8.01 8.31 6.23
C ARG A 142 -8.41 7.16 7.15
N GLY A 143 -9.44 6.43 6.76
CA GLY A 143 -9.90 5.26 7.48
C GLY A 143 -8.84 4.16 7.53
N ASN A 144 -8.99 3.26 8.50
CA ASN A 144 -8.23 2.03 8.51
C ASN A 144 -8.78 1.11 7.42
N GLU A 145 -7.90 0.35 6.80
CA GLU A 145 -8.22 -0.59 5.74
C GLU A 145 -7.91 -2.01 6.20
N PHE A 146 -8.87 -2.89 5.97
CA PHE A 146 -8.73 -4.32 6.19
C PHE A 146 -8.90 -5.03 4.85
N GLN A 147 -7.88 -5.80 4.46
CA GLN A 147 -7.93 -6.65 3.28
C GLN A 147 -7.82 -8.11 3.69
N TRP A 148 -8.66 -8.94 3.10
CA TRP A 148 -8.57 -10.38 3.19
C TRP A 148 -8.50 -10.97 1.78
N ASN A 149 -7.38 -11.62 1.49
CA ASN A 149 -7.04 -12.17 0.19
C ASN A 149 -6.97 -13.69 0.31
N ASN A 150 -7.60 -14.40 -0.62
CA ASN A 150 -7.48 -15.85 -0.75
C ASN A 150 -7.15 -16.17 -2.21
N GLN A 151 -6.14 -17.01 -2.41
CA GLN A 151 -5.72 -17.45 -3.73
C GLN A 151 -5.51 -18.97 -3.72
N VAL A 152 -5.95 -19.63 -4.79
CA VAL A 152 -5.55 -21.01 -5.09
C VAL A 152 -4.83 -20.98 -6.43
N ARG A 153 -3.68 -21.66 -6.49
CA ARG A 153 -2.82 -21.69 -7.67
C ARG A 153 -2.45 -23.13 -8.02
N TYR A 154 -2.56 -23.45 -9.31
CA TYR A 154 -1.98 -24.63 -9.91
C TYR A 154 -0.56 -24.29 -10.39
N MET A 155 0.42 -25.12 -10.04
CA MET A 155 1.85 -24.95 -10.35
C MET A 155 2.30 -25.92 -11.44
#